data_AF-A0A0R2A3M7-F1
#
_entry.id   AF-A0A0R2A3M7-F1
#
_cell.length_a   1.000
_cell.length_b   1.000
_cell.length_c   1.000
_cell.angle_alpha   90.00
_cell.angle_beta   90.00
_cell.angle_gamma   90.00
#
_symmetry.space_group_name_H-M   'P 1'
#
loop_
_entity.id
_entity.type
_entity.pdbx_description
1 polymer ?
#
loop_
_entity_poly.entity_id
_entity_poly.type
_entity_poly.pdbx_seq_one_letter_code
_entity_poly.pdbx_strand_id
1 'polypeptide(L)'
;MDLTTMDRSELEKTFRQAMSYDEEYQKLIPLRDARNRYLAPAFEKTNDGIFAHNQQQAALKDPEITKLQAEIDRANDRLQLAENPVPIKKKNDRQTIIFTVILVVIAIVAFIAGKTLDFPKDTTPQRTITMVYTVATFFAIAYVIYRYFYWKKYKAALITYAKKKITELAPTQEKITHLKSQINEQYAENIAPFSVTFKDDDPAFQKVQRPYLAQQAIVDQCQAAYEAIPIDLRDKHTIQRFIQALHQDSDANWRSISENYLQEKQQRAAAIAQKKQAEQQQKLDAQNNTARKRNQRHLQQQHIHQDK
;
A
#
# COMPACT_ATOMS: atom_id res chain seq x y z
N MET A 1 -22.57 25.52 19.15
CA MET A 1 -21.62 26.16 20.08
C MET A 1 -21.12 27.42 19.42
N ASP A 2 -21.13 28.57 20.11
CA ASP A 2 -20.59 29.83 19.61
C ASP A 2 -19.29 30.14 20.36
N LEU A 3 -18.17 30.21 19.64
CA LEU A 3 -16.85 30.50 20.20
C LEU A 3 -16.75 31.93 20.74
N THR A 4 -17.56 32.87 20.22
CA THR A 4 -17.47 34.27 20.61
C THR A 4 -17.98 34.56 22.02
N THR A 5 -18.81 33.66 22.57
CA THR A 5 -19.44 33.79 23.88
C THR A 5 -18.80 32.93 24.96
N MET A 6 -17.89 32.03 24.59
CA MET A 6 -17.21 31.13 25.52
C MET A 6 -16.19 31.88 26.37
N ASP A 7 -16.07 31.48 27.63
CA ASP A 7 -14.97 31.95 28.47
C ASP A 7 -13.63 31.31 28.03
N ARG A 8 -12.52 31.83 28.57
CA ARG A 8 -11.17 31.36 28.25
C ARG A 8 -10.99 29.87 28.52
N SER A 9 -11.54 29.37 29.63
CA SER A 9 -11.38 27.98 30.05
C SER A 9 -12.18 27.02 29.16
N GLU A 10 -13.39 27.42 28.76
CA GLU A 10 -14.23 26.72 27.80
C GLU A 10 -13.60 26.73 26.41
N LEU A 11 -13.06 27.87 25.95
CA LEU A 11 -12.33 27.96 24.68
C LEU A 11 -11.12 27.03 24.66
N GLU A 12 -10.31 27.03 25.72
CA GLU A 12 -9.16 26.13 25.82
C GLU A 12 -9.60 24.67 25.76
N LYS A 13 -10.66 24.32 26.50
CA LYS A 13 -11.23 22.97 26.49
C LYS A 13 -11.71 22.59 25.09
N THR A 14 -12.45 23.46 24.41
CA THR A 14 -12.94 23.24 23.04
C THR A 14 -11.77 23.04 22.06
N PHE A 15 -10.72 23.85 22.13
CA PHE A 15 -9.54 23.66 21.28
C PHE A 15 -8.80 22.36 21.56
N ARG A 16 -8.67 21.96 22.82
CA ARG A 16 -8.06 20.68 23.19
C ARG A 16 -8.89 19.50 22.70
N GLN A 17 -10.22 19.55 22.83
CA GLN A 17 -11.14 18.54 22.33
C GLN A 17 -11.11 18.45 20.80
N ALA A 18 -11.03 19.58 20.10
CA ALA A 18 -10.89 19.62 18.65
C ALA A 18 -9.57 18.98 18.20
N MET A 19 -8.46 19.21 18.92
CA MET A 19 -7.16 18.60 18.62
C MET A 19 -7.11 17.09 18.85
N SER A 20 -7.94 16.57 19.77
CA SER A 20 -7.98 15.14 20.08
C SER A 20 -8.94 14.35 19.20
N TYR A 21 -9.74 15.01 18.34
CA TYR A 21 -10.78 14.35 17.54
C TYR A 21 -10.28 13.12 16.77
N ASP A 22 -9.19 13.28 16.00
CA ASP A 22 -8.64 12.18 15.21
C ASP A 22 -8.19 11.01 16.10
N GLU A 23 -7.54 11.29 17.23
CA GLU A 23 -7.07 10.26 18.16
C GLU A 23 -8.24 9.50 18.81
N GLU A 24 -9.25 10.23 19.28
CA GLU A 24 -10.44 9.64 19.88
C GLU A 24 -11.28 8.86 18.86
N TYR A 25 -11.31 9.31 17.60
CA TYR A 25 -11.95 8.58 16.51
C TYR A 25 -11.22 7.26 16.21
N GLN A 26 -9.88 7.26 16.21
CA GLN A 26 -9.11 6.02 16.01
C GLN A 26 -9.36 4.99 17.14
N LYS A 27 -9.58 5.43 18.37
CA LYS A 27 -9.97 4.55 19.50
C LYS A 27 -11.37 3.95 19.32
N LEU A 28 -12.28 4.63 18.63
CA LEU A 28 -13.64 4.18 18.37
C LEU A 28 -13.71 3.03 17.35
N ILE A 29 -12.83 3.03 16.34
CA ILE A 29 -12.81 2.03 15.25
C ILE A 29 -12.82 0.58 15.77
N PRO A 30 -11.88 0.13 16.63
CA PRO A 30 -11.88 -1.26 17.11
C PRO A 30 -13.10 -1.60 17.97
N LEU A 31 -13.70 -0.64 18.67
CA LEU A 31 -14.91 -0.85 19.46
C LEU A 31 -16.14 -1.02 18.57
N ARG A 32 -16.25 -0.20 17.53
CA ARG A 32 -17.28 -0.30 16.49
C ARG A 32 -17.21 -1.65 15.80
N ASP A 33 -16.01 -2.10 15.45
CA ASP A 33 -15.78 -3.41 14.85
C ASP A 33 -16.21 -4.56 15.76
N ALA A 34 -15.83 -4.52 17.03
CA ALA A 34 -16.22 -5.55 18.01
C ALA A 34 -17.75 -5.63 18.16
N ARG A 35 -18.42 -4.49 18.28
CA ARG A 35 -19.88 -4.39 18.31
C ARG A 35 -20.51 -4.97 17.04
N ASN A 36 -20.02 -4.57 15.87
CA ASN A 36 -20.59 -5.01 14.59
C ASN A 36 -20.40 -6.51 14.36
N ARG A 37 -19.24 -7.07 14.72
CA ARG A 37 -19.01 -8.52 14.68
C ARG A 37 -19.96 -9.29 15.60
N TYR A 38 -20.29 -8.72 16.76
CA TYR A 38 -21.28 -9.30 17.67
C TYR A 38 -22.68 -9.30 17.05
N LEU A 39 -23.08 -8.17 16.46
CA LEU A 39 -24.42 -7.97 15.91
C LEU A 39 -24.65 -8.69 14.58
N ALA A 40 -23.60 -8.88 13.76
CA ALA A 40 -23.71 -9.42 12.41
C ALA A 40 -24.55 -10.71 12.32
N PRO A 41 -24.34 -11.76 13.15
CA PRO A 41 -25.13 -12.99 13.05
C PRO A 41 -26.63 -12.82 13.35
N ALA A 42 -26.99 -11.84 14.19
CA ALA A 42 -28.38 -11.54 14.49
C ALA A 42 -28.99 -10.62 13.42
N PHE A 43 -28.22 -9.65 12.93
CA PHE A 43 -28.59 -8.76 11.85
C PHE A 43 -28.86 -9.55 10.55
N GLU A 44 -27.99 -10.49 10.20
CA GLU A 44 -28.11 -11.36 9.02
C GLU A 44 -29.32 -12.31 9.04
N LYS A 45 -30.10 -12.34 10.13
CA LYS A 45 -31.39 -13.03 10.19
C LYS A 45 -32.57 -12.12 9.82
N THR A 46 -32.35 -10.82 9.70
CA THR A 46 -33.37 -9.86 9.24
C THR A 46 -33.32 -9.72 7.72
N ASN A 47 -34.40 -9.25 7.10
CA ASN A 47 -34.41 -9.00 5.65
C ASN A 47 -33.35 -7.98 5.24
N ASP A 48 -33.18 -6.93 6.04
CA ASP A 48 -32.19 -5.87 5.79
C ASP A 48 -30.76 -6.40 5.92
N GLY A 49 -30.49 -7.26 6.90
CA GLY A 49 -29.17 -7.85 7.07
C GLY A 49 -28.84 -8.89 6.02
N ILE A 50 -29.81 -9.69 5.57
CA ILE A 50 -29.64 -10.60 4.43
C ILE A 50 -29.29 -9.78 3.17
N PHE A 51 -30.02 -8.69 2.92
CA PHE A 51 -29.78 -7.82 1.78
C PHE A 51 -28.39 -7.16 1.85
N ALA A 52 -28.02 -6.59 2.99
CA ALA A 52 -26.72 -5.97 3.21
C ALA A 52 -25.56 -6.98 3.08
N HIS A 53 -25.71 -8.18 3.64
CA HIS A 53 -24.71 -9.25 3.52
C HIS A 53 -24.55 -9.71 2.07
N ASN A 54 -25.66 -9.91 1.34
CA ASN A 54 -25.61 -10.29 -0.06
C ASN A 54 -24.95 -9.21 -0.92
N GLN A 55 -25.23 -7.93 -0.66
CA GLN A 55 -24.54 -6.82 -1.33
C GLN A 55 -23.06 -6.80 -1.01
N GLN A 56 -22.67 -6.99 0.26
CA GLN A 56 -21.26 -7.08 0.65
C GLN A 56 -20.55 -8.23 -0.08
N GLN A 57 -21.16 -9.43 -0.12
CA GLN A 57 -20.63 -10.58 -0.84
C GLN A 57 -20.53 -10.35 -2.34
N ALA A 58 -21.52 -9.69 -2.94
CA ALA A 58 -21.51 -9.33 -4.36
C ALA A 58 -20.38 -8.33 -4.67
N ALA A 59 -20.23 -7.30 -3.84
CA ALA A 59 -19.17 -6.30 -3.98
C ALA A 59 -17.77 -6.90 -3.76
N LEU A 60 -17.59 -7.83 -2.82
CA LEU A 60 -16.33 -8.55 -2.63
C LEU A 60 -16.00 -9.49 -3.80
N LYS A 61 -17.02 -9.97 -4.52
CA LYS A 61 -16.90 -10.80 -5.73
C LYS A 61 -16.88 -9.97 -7.01
N ASP A 62 -16.74 -8.65 -6.91
CA ASP A 62 -16.62 -7.79 -8.08
C ASP A 62 -15.51 -8.33 -9.01
N PRO A 63 -15.77 -8.48 -10.32
CA PRO A 63 -14.78 -8.96 -11.28
C PRO A 63 -13.47 -8.17 -11.27
N GLU A 64 -13.52 -6.85 -11.00
CA GLU A 64 -12.34 -6.01 -10.87
C GLU A 64 -11.50 -6.43 -9.66
N ILE A 65 -12.10 -6.56 -8.47
CA ILE A 65 -11.41 -7.00 -7.25
C ILE A 65 -10.83 -8.40 -7.45
N THR A 66 -11.61 -9.31 -8.02
CA THR A 66 -11.19 -10.70 -8.27
C THR A 66 -10.02 -10.76 -9.25
N LYS A 67 -10.05 -9.96 -10.31
CA LYS A 67 -8.98 -9.90 -11.31
C LYS A 67 -7.69 -9.32 -10.72
N LEU A 68 -7.78 -8.24 -9.96
CA LEU A 68 -6.64 -7.61 -9.30
C LEU A 68 -6.04 -8.56 -8.24
N GLN A 69 -6.88 -9.25 -7.46
CA GLN A 69 -6.43 -10.24 -6.49
C GLN A 69 -5.71 -11.40 -7.19
N ALA A 70 -6.26 -11.93 -8.29
CA ALA A 70 -5.63 -13.00 -9.05
C ALA A 70 -4.29 -12.60 -9.70
N GLU A 71 -4.07 -11.31 -9.97
CA GLU A 71 -2.77 -10.81 -10.43
C GLU A 71 -1.72 -10.83 -9.31
N ILE A 72 -2.12 -10.43 -8.10
CA ILE A 72 -1.27 -10.49 -6.91
C ILE A 72 -0.95 -11.93 -6.53
N ASP A 73 -1.97 -12.81 -6.52
CA ASP A 73 -1.80 -14.23 -6.19
C ASP A 73 -0.84 -14.90 -7.18
N ARG A 74 -0.97 -14.64 -8.48
CA ARG A 74 -0.04 -15.14 -9.49
C ARG A 74 1.39 -14.60 -9.31
N ALA A 75 1.56 -13.36 -8.84
CA ALA A 75 2.88 -12.81 -8.55
C ALA A 75 3.52 -13.47 -7.32
N ASN A 76 2.72 -13.73 -6.28
CA ASN A 76 3.14 -14.45 -5.08
C ASN A 76 3.48 -15.92 -5.39
N ASP A 77 2.66 -16.62 -6.19
CA ASP A 77 2.94 -17.98 -6.65
C ASP A 77 4.26 -18.05 -7.42
N ARG A 78 4.53 -17.06 -8.28
CA ARG A 78 5.80 -16.96 -9.01
C ARG A 78 6.98 -16.75 -8.07
N LEU A 79 6.84 -15.93 -7.03
CA LEU A 79 7.88 -15.76 -6.02
C LEU A 79 8.11 -17.07 -5.27
N GLN A 80 7.04 -17.75 -4.84
CA GLN A 80 7.13 -19.02 -4.14
C GLN A 80 7.82 -20.08 -5.01
N LEU A 81 7.49 -20.17 -6.30
CA LEU A 81 8.15 -21.07 -7.26
C LEU A 81 9.61 -20.69 -7.54
N ALA A 82 9.97 -19.40 -7.48
CA ALA A 82 11.34 -18.95 -7.66
C ALA A 82 12.22 -19.25 -6.42
N GLU A 83 11.67 -19.06 -5.23
CA GLU A 83 12.35 -19.33 -3.95
C GLU A 83 12.46 -20.83 -3.69
N ASN A 84 11.33 -21.51 -3.87
CA ASN A 84 11.11 -22.94 -3.68
C ASN A 84 10.64 -23.58 -5.00
N PRO A 85 11.53 -23.73 -5.99
CA PRO A 85 11.19 -24.49 -7.20
C PRO A 85 10.65 -25.85 -6.77
N VAL A 86 9.49 -26.22 -7.33
CA VAL A 86 8.71 -27.42 -6.94
C VAL A 86 9.64 -28.51 -6.44
N PRO A 87 9.65 -28.83 -5.13
CA PRO A 87 10.37 -30.00 -4.68
C PRO A 87 9.67 -31.17 -5.36
N ILE A 88 10.35 -31.83 -6.29
CA ILE A 88 9.99 -33.20 -6.66
C ILE A 88 9.89 -33.91 -5.32
N LYS A 89 8.67 -34.33 -4.93
CA LYS A 89 8.37 -34.87 -3.61
C LYS A 89 9.54 -35.74 -3.18
N LYS A 90 10.16 -35.35 -2.06
CA LYS A 90 11.42 -35.80 -1.47
C LYS A 90 11.43 -37.28 -1.06
N LYS A 91 10.68 -38.15 -1.74
CA LYS A 91 10.48 -39.54 -1.34
C LYS A 91 11.63 -40.46 -1.79
N ASN A 92 12.42 -40.10 -2.81
CA ASN A 92 13.47 -40.97 -3.36
C ASN A 92 14.81 -40.25 -3.65
N ASP A 93 15.23 -39.27 -2.85
CA ASP A 93 16.43 -38.45 -3.17
C ASP A 93 17.74 -39.27 -3.28
N ARG A 94 17.89 -40.36 -2.52
CA ARG A 94 19.04 -41.28 -2.70
C ARG A 94 18.81 -42.28 -3.82
N GLN A 95 17.62 -42.87 -3.90
CA GLN A 95 17.34 -43.89 -4.91
C GLN A 95 17.34 -43.33 -6.32
N THR A 96 16.82 -42.14 -6.60
CA THR A 96 16.80 -41.58 -7.95
C THR A 96 18.19 -41.16 -8.43
N ILE A 97 19.02 -40.59 -7.55
CA ILE A 97 20.44 -40.30 -7.88
C ILE A 97 21.20 -41.62 -8.09
N ILE A 98 21.04 -42.60 -7.20
CA ILE A 98 21.65 -43.93 -7.34
C ILE A 98 21.18 -44.60 -8.63
N PHE A 99 19.89 -44.55 -8.97
CA PHE A 99 19.33 -45.18 -10.18
C PHE A 99 19.82 -44.49 -11.46
N THR A 100 19.98 -43.17 -11.44
CA THR A 100 20.52 -42.41 -12.58
C THR A 100 22.02 -42.70 -12.75
N VAL A 101 22.78 -42.79 -11.66
CA VAL A 101 24.20 -43.16 -11.70
C VAL A 101 24.36 -44.61 -12.14
N ILE A 102 23.54 -45.54 -11.63
CA ILE A 102 23.53 -46.95 -12.05
C ILE A 102 23.16 -47.06 -13.53
N LEU A 103 22.16 -46.32 -14.02
CA LEU A 103 21.81 -46.29 -15.45
C LEU A 103 22.96 -45.78 -16.33
N VAL A 104 23.69 -44.76 -15.87
CA VAL A 104 24.87 -44.26 -16.59
C VAL A 104 26.01 -45.27 -16.56
N VAL A 105 26.27 -45.92 -15.43
CA VAL A 105 27.31 -46.96 -15.31
C VAL A 105 26.97 -48.19 -16.16
N ILE A 106 25.72 -48.66 -16.13
CA ILE A 106 25.25 -49.77 -16.98
C ILE A 106 25.34 -49.39 -18.46
N ALA A 107 25.00 -48.15 -18.83
CA ALA A 107 25.15 -47.67 -20.20
C ALA A 107 26.62 -47.63 -20.65
N ILE A 108 27.56 -47.25 -19.77
CA ILE A 108 29.00 -47.26 -20.05
C ILE A 108 29.52 -48.69 -20.18
N VAL A 109 29.16 -49.58 -19.25
CA VAL A 109 29.56 -50.99 -19.28
C VAL A 109 29.01 -51.69 -20.53
N ALA A 110 27.75 -51.42 -20.91
CA ALA A 110 27.14 -51.94 -22.13
C ALA A 110 27.73 -51.33 -23.41
N PHE A 111 28.12 -50.06 -23.41
CA PHE A 111 28.82 -49.42 -24.52
C PHE A 111 30.22 -50.00 -24.73
N ILE A 112 30.95 -50.28 -23.64
CA ILE A 112 32.25 -50.93 -23.68
C ILE A 112 32.09 -52.39 -24.13
N ALA A 113 31.16 -53.14 -23.53
CA ALA A 113 30.89 -54.53 -23.88
C ALA A 113 30.38 -54.69 -25.32
N GLY A 114 29.53 -53.78 -25.80
CA GLY A 114 29.07 -53.74 -27.19
C GLY A 114 30.14 -53.33 -28.20
N LYS A 115 31.27 -52.77 -27.74
CA LYS A 115 32.44 -52.47 -28.56
C LYS A 115 33.49 -53.58 -28.53
N THR A 116 33.48 -54.44 -27.52
CA THR A 116 34.47 -55.52 -27.33
C THR A 116 33.96 -56.93 -27.65
N LEU A 117 32.64 -57.13 -27.73
CA LEU A 117 32.04 -58.42 -28.09
C LEU A 117 31.52 -58.38 -29.54
N ASP A 118 32.16 -59.18 -30.41
CA ASP A 118 31.72 -59.42 -31.79
C ASP A 118 30.41 -60.23 -31.77
N PHE A 119 29.28 -59.53 -31.83
CA PHE A 119 27.98 -60.14 -32.03
C PHE A 119 27.62 -60.17 -33.53
N PRO A 120 26.99 -61.26 -34.02
CA PRO A 120 26.68 -61.42 -35.44
C PRO A 120 25.78 -60.29 -35.96
N LYS A 121 26.13 -59.80 -37.16
CA LYS A 121 25.51 -58.68 -37.89
C LYS A 121 24.08 -58.98 -38.37
N ASP A 122 23.13 -59.33 -37.50
CA ASP A 122 21.71 -59.20 -37.86
C ASP A 122 20.77 -59.31 -36.66
N THR A 123 20.64 -58.26 -35.85
CA THR A 123 19.51 -58.17 -34.92
C THR A 123 19.03 -56.71 -34.70
N THR A 124 17.90 -56.39 -35.31
CA THR A 124 17.04 -55.23 -35.03
C THR A 124 16.91 -54.86 -33.54
N PRO A 125 16.82 -55.80 -32.56
CA PRO A 125 16.73 -55.45 -31.14
C PRO A 125 17.97 -54.72 -30.59
N GLN A 126 19.17 -54.96 -31.11
CA GLN A 126 20.38 -54.31 -30.60
C GLN A 126 20.38 -52.80 -30.90
N ARG A 127 19.94 -52.40 -32.11
CA ARG A 127 19.78 -50.98 -32.47
C ARG A 127 18.71 -50.27 -31.63
N THR A 128 17.58 -50.93 -31.36
CA THR A 128 16.51 -50.37 -30.54
C THR A 128 16.96 -50.14 -29.10
N ILE A 129 17.68 -51.11 -28.53
CA ILE A 129 18.24 -51.00 -27.18
C ILE A 129 19.24 -49.84 -27.09
N THR A 130 20.18 -49.74 -28.04
CA THR A 130 21.15 -48.63 -28.08
C THR A 130 20.46 -47.27 -28.25
N MET A 131 19.40 -47.18 -29.08
CA MET A 131 18.62 -45.95 -29.28
C MET A 131 17.92 -45.50 -27.99
N VAL A 132 17.23 -46.42 -27.29
CA VAL A 132 16.56 -46.11 -26.02
C VAL A 132 17.57 -45.62 -24.97
N TYR A 133 18.74 -46.26 -24.88
CA TYR A 133 19.78 -45.83 -23.95
C TYR A 133 20.39 -44.47 -24.30
N THR A 134 20.64 -44.22 -25.59
CA THR A 134 21.19 -42.93 -26.05
C THR A 134 20.22 -41.79 -25.71
N VAL A 135 18.93 -41.98 -25.96
CA VAL A 135 17.88 -41.03 -25.61
C VAL A 135 17.83 -40.80 -24.09
N ALA A 136 17.88 -41.85 -23.28
CA ALA A 136 17.90 -41.74 -21.82
C ALA A 136 19.14 -40.97 -21.31
N THR A 137 20.32 -41.20 -21.89
CA THR A 137 21.56 -40.48 -21.56
C THR A 137 21.45 -38.99 -21.92
N PHE A 138 20.89 -38.66 -23.08
CA PHE A 138 20.64 -37.26 -23.46
C PHE A 138 19.70 -36.56 -22.48
N PHE A 139 18.61 -37.20 -22.04
CA PHE A 139 17.73 -36.64 -21.02
C PHE A 139 18.43 -36.45 -19.67
N ALA A 140 19.27 -37.40 -19.26
CA ALA A 140 20.03 -37.28 -18.01
C ALA A 140 21.03 -36.11 -18.06
N ILE A 141 21.77 -35.97 -19.16
CA ILE A 141 22.72 -34.86 -19.36
C ILE A 141 21.96 -33.53 -19.40
N ALA A 142 20.88 -33.44 -20.18
CA ALA A 142 20.04 -32.24 -20.26
C ALA A 142 19.49 -31.84 -18.88
N TYR A 143 19.07 -32.81 -18.05
CA TYR A 143 18.60 -32.57 -16.70
C TYR A 143 19.69 -32.03 -15.76
N VAL A 144 20.90 -32.60 -15.81
CA VAL A 144 22.04 -32.13 -15.00
C VAL A 144 22.46 -30.71 -15.40
N ILE A 145 22.53 -30.45 -16.72
CA ILE A 145 22.81 -29.12 -17.27
C ILE A 145 21.74 -28.13 -16.80
N TYR A 146 20.46 -28.47 -16.99
CA TYR A 146 19.33 -27.66 -16.51
C TYR A 146 19.44 -27.34 -15.03
N ARG A 147 19.67 -28.34 -14.18
CA ARG A 147 19.78 -28.17 -12.72
C ARG A 147 20.95 -27.28 -12.34
N TYR A 148 22.13 -27.46 -12.96
CA TYR A 148 23.31 -26.65 -12.68
C TYR A 148 23.10 -25.18 -13.06
N PHE A 149 22.61 -24.90 -14.27
CA PHE A 149 22.36 -23.54 -14.72
C PHE A 149 21.22 -22.88 -13.95
N TYR A 150 20.13 -23.60 -13.69
CA TYR A 150 18.98 -23.10 -12.95
C TYR A 150 19.37 -22.62 -11.55
N TRP A 151 20.07 -23.47 -10.78
CA TRP A 151 20.44 -23.16 -9.40
C TRP A 151 21.58 -22.14 -9.27
N LYS A 152 22.56 -22.15 -10.19
CA LYS A 152 23.76 -21.30 -10.08
C LYS A 152 23.58 -19.90 -10.68
N LYS A 153 22.81 -19.76 -11.77
CA LYS A 153 22.66 -18.48 -12.49
C LYS A 153 21.23 -17.93 -12.49
N TYR A 154 20.22 -18.78 -12.72
CA TYR A 154 18.87 -18.28 -12.98
C TYR A 154 18.03 -18.06 -11.72
N LYS A 155 18.26 -18.81 -10.64
CA LYS A 155 17.48 -18.70 -9.39
C LYS A 155 17.49 -17.28 -8.81
N ALA A 156 18.67 -16.67 -8.67
CA ALA A 156 18.78 -15.33 -8.10
C ALA A 156 18.06 -14.29 -8.98
N ALA A 157 18.27 -14.34 -10.30
CA ALA A 157 17.61 -13.44 -11.24
C ALA A 157 16.08 -13.60 -11.25
N LEU A 158 15.58 -14.84 -11.16
CA LEU A 158 14.15 -15.14 -11.06
C LEU A 158 13.53 -14.58 -9.77
N ILE A 159 14.22 -14.72 -8.64
CA ILE A 159 13.77 -14.15 -7.36
C ILE A 159 13.75 -12.62 -7.43
N THR A 160 14.80 -11.98 -7.97
CA THR A 160 14.85 -10.52 -8.14
C THR A 160 13.70 -10.03 -9.04
N TYR A 161 13.45 -10.72 -10.15
CA TYR A 161 12.35 -10.38 -11.05
C TYR A 161 10.97 -10.56 -10.40
N ALA A 162 10.75 -11.66 -9.67
CA ALA A 162 9.50 -11.92 -8.96
C ALA A 162 9.25 -10.88 -7.84
N LYS A 163 10.29 -10.55 -7.06
CA LYS A 163 10.20 -9.49 -6.04
C LYS A 163 9.89 -8.13 -6.65
N LYS A 164 10.56 -7.77 -7.75
CA LYS A 164 10.26 -6.52 -8.48
C LYS A 164 8.81 -6.46 -8.92
N LYS A 165 8.26 -7.57 -9.43
CA LYS A 165 6.85 -7.65 -9.85
C LYS A 165 5.87 -7.50 -8.69
N ILE A 166 6.18 -8.03 -7.52
CA ILE A 166 5.36 -7.82 -6.31
C ILE A 166 5.41 -6.36 -5.86
N THR A 167 6.59 -5.73 -5.89
CA THR A 167 6.72 -4.30 -5.57
C THR A 167 5.94 -3.41 -6.53
N GLU A 168 5.94 -3.73 -7.83
CA GLU A 168 5.11 -3.04 -8.84
C GLU A 168 3.61 -3.20 -8.58
N LEU A 169 3.18 -4.28 -7.91
CA LEU A 169 1.80 -4.54 -7.55
C LEU A 169 1.39 -3.99 -6.17
N ALA A 170 2.31 -3.35 -5.43
CA ALA A 170 1.98 -2.75 -4.12
C ALA A 170 0.84 -1.72 -4.19
N PRO A 171 0.79 -0.80 -5.18
CA PRO A 171 -0.35 0.12 -5.33
C PRO A 171 -1.67 -0.62 -5.61
N THR A 172 -1.62 -1.74 -6.33
CA THR A 172 -2.79 -2.60 -6.58
C THR A 172 -3.27 -3.25 -5.29
N GLN A 173 -2.36 -3.74 -4.45
CA GLN A 173 -2.68 -4.29 -3.14
C GLN A 173 -3.34 -3.23 -2.24
N GLU A 174 -2.80 -2.01 -2.22
CA GLU A 174 -3.39 -0.88 -1.48
C GLU A 174 -4.79 -0.55 -1.99
N LYS A 175 -4.99 -0.51 -3.31
CA LYS A 175 -6.31 -0.28 -3.92
C LYS A 175 -7.33 -1.36 -3.50
N ILE A 176 -6.95 -2.64 -3.51
CA ILE A 176 -7.83 -3.73 -3.05
C ILE A 176 -8.15 -3.58 -1.56
N THR A 177 -7.15 -3.29 -0.72
CA THR A 177 -7.35 -3.09 0.72
C THR A 177 -8.32 -1.94 0.97
N HIS A 178 -8.16 -0.82 0.25
CA HIS A 178 -9.05 0.33 0.34
C HIS A 178 -10.49 -0.03 -0.08
N LEU A 179 -10.67 -0.68 -1.22
CA LEU A 179 -12.00 -1.12 -1.69
C LEU A 179 -12.69 -2.06 -0.69
N LYS A 180 -11.95 -3.04 -0.14
CA LYS A 180 -12.47 -3.94 0.90
C LYS A 180 -12.85 -3.19 2.17
N SER A 181 -12.06 -2.18 2.55
CA SER A 181 -12.38 -1.30 3.69
C SER A 181 -13.70 -0.57 3.47
N GLN A 182 -13.88 0.06 2.30
CA GLN A 182 -15.12 0.76 1.96
C GLN A 182 -16.34 -0.16 1.96
N ILE A 183 -16.21 -1.37 1.41
CA ILE A 183 -17.29 -2.37 1.42
C ILE A 183 -17.67 -2.76 2.86
N ASN A 184 -16.68 -2.92 3.74
CA ASN A 184 -16.92 -3.25 5.15
C ASN A 184 -17.52 -2.07 5.93
N GLU A 185 -17.11 -0.84 5.63
CA GLU A 185 -17.70 0.37 6.18
C GLU A 185 -19.17 0.51 5.79
N GLN A 186 -19.50 0.28 4.52
CA GLN A 186 -20.90 0.30 4.06
C GLN A 186 -21.75 -0.74 4.79
N TYR A 187 -21.23 -1.95 4.99
CA TYR A 187 -21.92 -2.99 5.77
C TYR A 187 -22.05 -2.60 7.25
N ALA A 188 -21.02 -1.98 7.83
CA ALA A 188 -21.05 -1.46 9.20
C ALA A 188 -22.09 -0.34 9.41
N GLU A 189 -22.29 0.53 8.41
CA GLU A 189 -23.34 1.55 8.41
C GLU A 189 -24.74 0.91 8.39
N ASN A 190 -24.93 -0.17 7.62
CA ASN A 190 -26.21 -0.90 7.59
C ASN A 190 -26.52 -1.61 8.92
N ILE A 191 -25.50 -2.05 9.67
CA ILE A 191 -25.67 -2.63 11.02
C ILE A 191 -26.05 -1.56 12.05
N ALA A 192 -25.63 -0.31 11.87
CA ALA A 192 -25.77 0.72 12.91
C ALA A 192 -27.23 0.94 13.37
N PRO A 193 -28.25 1.05 12.48
CA PRO A 193 -29.64 1.13 12.91
C PRO A 193 -30.11 -0.08 13.72
N PHE A 194 -29.69 -1.29 13.32
CA PHE A 194 -30.05 -2.51 14.02
C PHE A 194 -29.53 -2.53 15.46
N SER A 195 -28.32 -1.98 15.69
CA SER A 195 -27.72 -1.89 17.02
C SER A 195 -28.55 -1.12 18.05
N VAL A 196 -29.39 -0.16 17.59
CA VAL A 196 -30.27 0.63 18.45
C VAL A 196 -31.53 -0.15 18.86
N THR A 197 -31.99 -1.03 17.97
CA THR A 197 -33.20 -1.83 18.16
C THR A 197 -32.94 -3.21 18.79
N PHE A 198 -31.68 -3.65 18.82
CA PHE A 198 -31.29 -4.92 19.38
C PHE A 198 -31.49 -4.90 20.90
N LYS A 199 -32.13 -5.94 21.44
CA LYS A 199 -32.48 -6.00 22.87
C LYS A 199 -31.21 -5.99 23.73
N ASP A 200 -31.14 -4.99 24.60
CA ASP A 200 -29.96 -4.61 25.38
C ASP A 200 -29.69 -5.52 26.60
N ASP A 201 -30.48 -6.58 26.79
CA ASP A 201 -30.42 -7.40 28.02
C ASP A 201 -29.34 -8.49 27.99
N ASP A 202 -28.67 -8.70 26.85
CA ASP A 202 -27.59 -9.69 26.71
C ASP A 202 -26.29 -9.17 27.37
N PRO A 203 -25.78 -9.81 28.44
CA PRO A 203 -24.58 -9.35 29.13
C PRO A 203 -23.33 -9.31 28.24
N ALA A 204 -23.25 -10.19 27.23
CA ALA A 204 -22.13 -10.21 26.30
C ALA A 204 -22.20 -9.05 25.31
N PHE A 205 -23.41 -8.66 24.88
CA PHE A 205 -23.62 -7.46 24.08
C PHE A 205 -23.29 -6.19 24.87
N GLN A 206 -23.76 -6.09 26.11
CA GLN A 206 -23.46 -4.95 26.99
C GLN A 206 -21.95 -4.73 27.19
N LYS A 207 -21.17 -5.81 27.24
CA LYS A 207 -19.70 -5.75 27.37
C LYS A 207 -19.03 -5.07 26.17
N VAL A 208 -19.60 -5.17 24.97
CA VAL A 208 -19.08 -4.51 23.76
C VAL A 208 -19.77 -3.16 23.49
N GLN A 209 -21.05 -3.01 23.85
CA GLN A 209 -21.85 -1.84 23.58
C GLN A 209 -21.51 -0.66 24.50
N ARG A 210 -21.34 -0.89 25.80
CA ARG A 210 -21.01 0.18 26.77
C ARG A 210 -19.71 0.93 26.44
N PRO A 211 -18.56 0.27 26.22
CA PRO A 211 -17.34 0.99 25.87
C PRO A 211 -17.48 1.71 24.52
N TYR A 212 -18.18 1.12 23.55
CA TYR A 212 -18.48 1.78 22.29
C TYR A 212 -19.28 3.07 22.48
N LEU A 213 -20.39 3.04 23.23
CA LEU A 213 -21.23 4.22 23.47
C LEU A 213 -20.48 5.30 24.26
N ALA A 214 -19.68 4.91 25.26
CA ALA A 214 -18.85 5.84 26.01
C ALA A 214 -17.84 6.55 25.11
N GLN A 215 -17.15 5.80 24.24
CA GLN A 215 -16.19 6.37 23.30
C GLN A 215 -16.88 7.20 22.21
N GLN A 216 -18.05 6.77 21.72
CA GLN A 216 -18.84 7.51 20.73
C GLN A 216 -19.22 8.89 21.28
N ALA A 217 -19.68 8.97 22.54
CA ALA A 217 -20.01 10.24 23.17
C ALA A 217 -18.79 11.19 23.27
N ILE A 218 -17.59 10.65 23.51
CA ILE A 218 -16.34 11.45 23.50
C ILE A 218 -16.05 11.96 22.09
N VAL A 219 -16.14 11.09 21.08
CA VAL A 219 -15.92 11.45 19.67
C VAL A 219 -16.90 12.51 19.21
N ASP A 220 -18.19 12.38 19.56
CA ASP A 220 -19.23 13.35 19.20
C ASP A 220 -18.95 14.73 19.82
N GLN A 221 -18.48 14.77 21.07
CA GLN A 221 -18.05 16.01 21.73
C GLN A 221 -16.83 16.63 21.04
N CYS A 222 -15.81 15.82 20.71
CA CYS A 222 -14.63 16.28 19.99
C CYS A 222 -14.98 16.77 18.58
N GLN A 223 -15.90 16.10 17.89
CA GLN A 223 -16.38 16.50 16.56
C GLN A 223 -17.12 17.84 16.64
N ALA A 224 -18.04 17.99 17.59
CA ALA A 224 -18.76 19.25 17.80
C ALA A 224 -17.79 20.41 18.12
N ALA A 225 -16.75 20.15 18.92
CA ALA A 225 -15.70 21.12 19.22
C ALA A 225 -14.87 21.48 17.97
N TYR A 226 -14.52 20.48 17.15
CA TYR A 226 -13.80 20.68 15.89
C TYR A 226 -14.63 21.47 14.87
N GLU A 227 -15.93 21.18 14.78
CA GLU A 227 -16.86 21.85 13.88
C GLU A 227 -17.21 23.28 14.32
N ALA A 228 -17.10 23.60 15.61
CA ALA A 228 -17.28 24.96 16.11
C ALA A 228 -16.20 25.93 15.60
N ILE A 229 -15.01 25.43 15.25
CA ILE A 229 -13.91 26.23 14.69
C ILE A 229 -14.17 26.49 13.20
N PRO A 230 -13.92 27.70 12.65
CA PRO A 230 -14.04 27.95 11.22
C PRO A 230 -13.13 27.04 10.38
N ILE A 231 -13.62 26.58 9.23
CA ILE A 231 -12.95 25.58 8.37
C ILE A 231 -11.51 25.98 8.02
N ASP A 232 -11.26 27.27 7.77
CA ASP A 232 -9.95 27.82 7.40
C ASP A 232 -8.95 27.90 8.57
N LEU A 233 -9.41 27.60 9.79
CA LEU A 233 -8.66 27.67 11.04
C LEU A 233 -8.58 26.31 11.77
N ARG A 234 -9.17 25.25 11.20
CA ARG A 234 -9.25 23.90 11.81
C ARG A 234 -7.94 23.11 11.79
N ASP A 235 -6.87 23.63 11.18
CA ASP A 235 -5.62 22.89 11.14
C ASP A 235 -4.97 22.80 12.53
N LYS A 236 -4.35 21.64 12.82
CA LYS A 236 -3.79 21.33 14.14
C LYS A 236 -2.76 22.36 14.61
N HIS A 237 -1.97 22.94 13.71
CA HIS A 237 -0.98 23.95 14.06
C HIS A 237 -1.65 25.26 14.47
N THR A 238 -2.67 25.70 13.74
CA THR A 238 -3.43 26.91 14.06
C THR A 238 -4.16 26.76 15.39
N ILE A 239 -4.83 25.64 15.63
CA ILE A 239 -5.50 25.38 16.92
C ILE A 239 -4.47 25.39 18.07
N GLN A 240 -3.30 24.78 17.88
CA GLN A 240 -2.23 24.81 18.88
C GLN A 240 -1.72 26.22 19.16
N ARG A 241 -1.63 27.09 18.15
CA ARG A 241 -1.32 28.52 18.35
C ARG A 241 -2.41 29.24 19.13
N PHE A 242 -3.67 28.93 18.90
CA PHE A 242 -4.77 29.53 19.68
C PHE A 242 -4.70 29.14 21.16
N ILE A 243 -4.37 27.88 21.47
CA ILE A 243 -4.13 27.44 22.85
C ILE A 243 -2.96 28.21 23.47
N GLN A 244 -1.87 28.40 22.73
CA GLN A 244 -0.72 29.19 23.21
C GLN A 244 -1.09 30.66 23.46
N ALA A 245 -1.89 31.26 22.57
CA ALA A 245 -2.37 32.63 22.74
C ALA A 245 -3.26 32.77 23.99
N LEU A 246 -4.15 31.80 24.23
CA LEU A 246 -4.93 31.73 25.46
C LEU A 246 -4.05 31.60 26.70
N HIS A 247 -2.87 30.97 26.64
CA HIS A 247 -1.95 30.86 27.78
C HIS A 247 -1.14 32.12 28.03
N GLN A 248 -0.81 32.86 26.98
CA GLN A 248 0.03 34.07 27.04
C GLN A 248 -0.72 35.31 27.52
N ASP A 249 -2.01 35.41 27.20
CA ASP A 249 -2.84 36.57 27.52
C ASP A 249 -4.05 36.13 28.35
N SER A 250 -4.18 36.69 29.54
CA SER A 250 -5.25 36.34 30.48
C SER A 250 -6.63 36.80 30.00
N ASP A 251 -6.67 37.86 29.18
CA ASP A 251 -7.89 38.51 28.72
C ASP A 251 -8.23 38.10 27.27
N ALA A 252 -7.43 37.17 26.70
CA ALA A 252 -7.64 36.66 25.36
C ALA A 252 -9.00 35.95 25.24
N ASN A 253 -9.74 36.34 24.21
CA ASN A 253 -10.99 35.72 23.81
C ASN A 253 -10.89 35.29 22.34
N TRP A 254 -11.87 34.53 21.87
CA TRP A 254 -11.87 34.03 20.49
C TRP A 254 -11.71 35.14 19.46
N ARG A 255 -12.37 36.29 19.67
CA ARG A 255 -12.34 37.42 18.74
C ARG A 255 -10.94 38.03 18.64
N SER A 256 -10.30 38.32 19.77
CA SER A 256 -8.95 38.89 19.76
C SER A 256 -7.92 37.91 19.17
N ILE A 257 -8.01 36.62 19.50
CA ILE A 257 -7.11 35.58 18.97
C ILE A 257 -7.26 35.43 17.46
N SER A 258 -8.50 35.33 16.97
CA SER A 258 -8.77 35.15 15.54
C SER A 258 -8.41 36.38 14.71
N GLU A 259 -8.71 37.59 15.19
CA GLU A 259 -8.35 38.84 14.53
C GLU A 259 -6.82 39.00 14.43
N ASN A 260 -6.09 38.75 15.53
CA ASN A 260 -4.62 38.80 15.54
C ASN A 260 -4.02 37.79 14.55
N TYR A 261 -4.54 36.56 14.52
CA TYR A 261 -4.08 35.54 13.59
C TYR A 261 -4.33 35.93 12.12
N LEU A 262 -5.51 36.46 11.81
CA LEU A 262 -5.86 36.90 10.46
C LEU A 262 -4.97 38.07 10.00
N GLN A 263 -4.68 39.02 10.88
CA GLN A 263 -3.76 40.12 10.59
C GLN A 263 -2.34 39.60 10.31
N GLU A 264 -1.80 38.71 11.15
CA GLU A 264 -0.49 38.09 10.92
C GLU A 264 -0.43 37.33 9.59
N LYS A 265 -1.49 36.57 9.27
CA LYS A 265 -1.60 35.79 8.02
C LYS A 265 -1.58 36.72 6.80
N GLN A 266 -2.33 37.82 6.84
CA GLN A 266 -2.34 38.82 5.78
C GLN A 266 -0.97 39.51 5.61
N GLN A 267 -0.33 39.88 6.71
CA GLN A 267 1.00 40.49 6.68
C GLN A 267 2.05 39.55 6.07
N ARG A 268 2.04 38.26 6.43
CA ARG A 268 2.94 37.26 5.84
C ARG A 268 2.67 37.05 4.35
N ALA A 269 1.40 37.00 3.94
CA ALA A 269 1.04 36.88 2.53
C ALA A 269 1.54 38.08 1.72
N ALA A 270 1.39 39.30 2.25
CA ALA A 270 1.90 40.52 1.63
C ALA A 270 3.44 40.50 1.53
N ALA A 271 4.15 40.09 2.58
CA ALA A 271 5.61 39.98 2.56
C ALA A 271 6.11 38.97 1.51
N ILE A 272 5.43 37.81 1.38
CA ILE A 272 5.77 36.82 0.34
C ILE A 272 5.50 37.37 -1.06
N ALA A 273 4.38 38.07 -1.26
CA ALA A 273 4.06 38.69 -2.55
C ALA A 273 5.10 39.74 -2.95
N GLN A 274 5.51 40.61 -2.02
CA GLN A 274 6.58 41.59 -2.23
C GLN A 274 7.91 40.92 -2.58
N LYS A 275 8.28 39.84 -1.86
CA LYS A 275 9.51 39.10 -2.17
C LYS A 275 9.47 38.46 -3.56
N LYS A 276 8.33 37.88 -3.97
CA LYS A 276 8.16 37.32 -5.32
C LYS A 276 8.25 38.39 -6.41
N GLN A 277 7.66 39.57 -6.18
CA GLN A 277 7.76 40.70 -7.10
C GLN A 277 9.21 41.20 -7.22
N ALA A 278 9.92 41.31 -6.09
CA ALA A 278 11.33 41.69 -6.08
C ALA A 278 12.21 40.66 -6.83
N GLU A 279 11.96 39.35 -6.64
CA GLU A 279 12.67 38.29 -7.35
C GLU A 279 12.35 38.29 -8.86
N GLN A 280 11.11 38.59 -9.27
CA GLN A 280 10.75 38.76 -10.68
C GLN A 280 11.45 39.98 -11.29
N GLN A 281 11.48 41.10 -10.58
CA GLN A 281 12.16 42.32 -11.04
C GLN A 281 13.67 42.07 -11.20
N GLN A 282 14.31 41.40 -10.24
CA GLN A 282 15.73 41.03 -10.34
C GLN A 282 16.02 40.12 -11.54
N LYS A 283 15.12 39.17 -11.85
CA LYS A 283 15.26 38.31 -13.04
C LYS A 283 15.14 39.11 -14.34
N LEU A 284 14.19 40.05 -14.42
CA LEU A 284 14.03 40.96 -15.56
C LEU A 284 15.27 41.84 -15.76
N ASP A 285 15.80 42.42 -14.68
CA ASP A 285 17.01 43.26 -14.73
C ASP A 285 18.25 42.44 -15.12
N ALA A 286 18.38 41.20 -14.64
CA ALA A 286 19.45 40.29 -15.04
C ALA A 286 19.37 39.92 -16.53
N GLN A 287 18.17 39.68 -17.06
CA GLN A 287 17.95 39.43 -18.49
C GLN A 287 18.29 40.66 -19.34
N ASN A 288 17.84 41.84 -18.94
CA ASN A 288 18.16 43.11 -19.62
C ASN A 288 19.66 43.39 -19.63
N ASN A 289 20.36 43.18 -18.51
CA ASN A 289 21.81 43.35 -18.45
C ASN A 289 22.57 42.33 -19.31
N THR A 290 22.06 41.09 -19.40
CA THR A 290 22.63 40.06 -20.29
C THR A 290 22.42 40.41 -21.77
N ALA A 291 21.24 40.91 -22.13
CA ALA A 291 20.93 41.38 -23.48
C ALA A 291 21.82 42.59 -23.88
N ARG A 292 21.98 43.57 -22.99
CA ARG A 292 22.88 44.71 -23.21
C ARG A 292 24.33 44.28 -23.44
N LYS A 293 24.85 43.33 -22.63
CA LYS A 293 26.20 42.76 -22.82
C LYS A 293 26.35 42.01 -24.14
N ARG A 294 25.33 41.27 -24.60
CA ARG A 294 25.34 40.62 -25.93
C ARG A 294 25.40 41.64 -27.06
N ASN A 295 24.57 42.69 -27.01
CA ASN A 295 24.56 43.72 -28.04
C ASN A 295 25.89 44.48 -28.12
N GLN A 296 26.52 44.81 -26.98
CA GLN A 296 27.85 45.41 -26.98
C GLN A 296 28.91 44.50 -27.63
N ARG A 297 28.90 43.19 -27.35
CA ARG A 297 29.82 42.24 -27.98
C ARG A 297 29.61 42.12 -29.49
N HIS A 298 28.35 42.12 -29.95
CA HIS A 298 28.04 42.11 -31.38
C HIS A 298 28.55 43.38 -32.09
N LEU A 299 28.37 44.55 -31.48
CA LEU A 299 28.88 45.81 -32.04
C LEU A 299 30.41 45.82 -32.11
N GLN A 300 31.12 45.31 -31.10
CA GLN A 300 32.58 45.17 -31.16
C GLN A 300 33.05 44.22 -32.26
N GLN A 301 32.33 43.12 -32.51
CA GLN A 301 32.67 42.19 -33.60
C GLN A 301 32.43 42.80 -34.99
N GLN A 302 31.42 43.66 -35.16
CA GLN A 302 31.19 44.34 -36.43
C GLN A 302 32.30 45.33 -36.78
N HIS A 303 32.83 46.07 -35.80
CA HIS A 303 33.97 46.97 -36.03
C HIS A 303 35.25 46.20 -36.43
N ILE A 304 35.49 45.02 -35.86
CA ILE A 304 36.67 44.17 -36.20
C ILE A 304 36.59 43.61 -37.64
N HIS A 305 35.41 43.59 -38.27
CA HIS A 305 35.24 43.18 -39.66
C HIS A 305 35.20 44.33 -40.68
N GLN A 306 35.18 45.59 -40.23
CA GLN A 306 35.28 46.75 -41.12
C GLN A 306 36.72 47.26 -41.31
N ASP A 307 37.66 46.85 -40.44
CA ASP A 307 39.09 47.20 -40.51
C ASP A 307 39.96 46.10 -41.18
N LYS A 308 39.35 45.21 -41.99
CA LYS A 308 40.03 44.22 -42.85
C LYS A 308 39.62 44.42 -44.30
#